data_AF-A0A8H4V087-F1
#
_entry.id   AF-A0A8H4V087-F1
#
_cell.length_a   1.000
_cell.length_b   1.000
_cell.length_c   1.000
_cell.angle_alpha   90.00
_cell.angle_beta   90.00
_cell.angle_gamma   90.00
#
_symmetry.space_group_name_H-M   'P 1'
#
loop_
_entity.id
_entity.type
_entity.pdbx_description
1 polymer ?
#
loop_
_entity_poly.entity_id
_entity_poly.type
_entity_poly.pdbx_seq_one_letter_code
_entity_poly.pdbx_strand_id
1 'polypeptide(L)'
;METTDRIKKTATPSNASSSSSSPFPVIKTPGQCNSPLKMEADSDENISDLKTSSIGGDITLKQEPGKPPKLARSSSQKVIARPPQLFSHLPDSVNEARETFEVISDCIYGSKYMGHTEHAMECDCSEEWDGKINHACGEDSDCINRATRIECLNDCSCGQDCQNQRFQRKEYANVTVIKTAKKGFGLRAESDIQPHQFIYEYIGEVINEANFRRRMIQYDKEGIKHFYFMSLNKGEFVDATKKGNLARFCNHSCNPNCYVDKWVVGEKLRMGIFAERYIQAGEELVFNYNVDRYG
;
A
#
# COMPACT_ATOMS: atom_id res chain seq x y z
N MET A 1 -38.79 -53.43 47.08
CA MET A 1 -39.01 -53.04 45.68
C MET A 1 -37.69 -53.21 44.97
N GLU A 2 -37.38 -54.43 44.53
CA GLU A 2 -36.10 -54.76 43.91
C GLU A 2 -36.35 -55.87 42.90
N THR A 3 -36.05 -55.58 41.63
CA THR A 3 -35.61 -56.56 40.64
C THR A 3 -34.93 -55.82 39.48
N THR A 4 -33.71 -56.29 39.18
CA THR A 4 -33.08 -56.45 37.85
C THR A 4 -32.86 -55.20 36.98
N ASP A 5 -31.63 -54.95 36.50
CA ASP A 5 -31.15 -55.59 35.26
C ASP A 5 -29.74 -55.15 34.78
N ARG A 6 -29.07 -56.13 34.18
CA ARG A 6 -28.17 -56.11 33.02
C ARG A 6 -27.23 -54.93 32.70
N ILE A 7 -25.95 -55.31 32.79
CA ILE A 7 -24.81 -54.86 31.98
C ILE A 7 -25.15 -54.83 30.48
N LYS A 8 -24.94 -53.68 29.83
CA LYS A 8 -24.74 -53.57 28.38
C LYS A 8 -23.62 -52.57 28.08
N LYS A 9 -22.51 -53.12 27.56
CA LYS A 9 -21.46 -52.41 26.83
C LYS A 9 -22.07 -51.79 25.57
N THR A 10 -21.89 -50.50 25.36
CA THR A 10 -22.17 -49.85 24.07
C THR A 10 -20.86 -49.53 23.38
N ALA A 11 -20.74 -50.06 22.18
CA ALA A 11 -19.60 -49.95 21.29
C ALA A 11 -19.55 -48.57 20.61
N THR A 12 -18.33 -48.10 20.43
CA THR A 12 -17.90 -47.07 19.48
C THR A 12 -18.32 -47.44 18.05
N PRO A 13 -18.93 -46.53 17.28
CA PRO A 13 -19.02 -46.69 15.84
C PRO A 13 -17.78 -46.07 15.17
N SER A 14 -16.97 -46.95 14.61
CA SER A 14 -16.13 -46.66 13.44
C SER A 14 -17.03 -46.40 12.23
N ASN A 15 -16.83 -45.29 11.54
CA ASN A 15 -17.17 -45.13 10.12
C ASN A 15 -16.30 -44.00 9.56
N ALA A 16 -15.30 -44.34 8.75
CA ALA A 16 -15.42 -44.52 7.30
C ALA A 16 -15.19 -43.19 6.59
N SER A 17 -13.92 -43.00 6.22
CA SER A 17 -13.42 -42.01 5.28
C SER A 17 -14.10 -42.18 3.92
N SER A 18 -14.98 -41.26 3.58
CA SER A 18 -15.53 -41.09 2.23
C SER A 18 -14.84 -39.89 1.56
N SER A 19 -13.79 -40.19 0.81
CA SER A 19 -13.19 -39.28 -0.17
C SER A 19 -14.16 -39.06 -1.32
N SER A 20 -14.80 -37.88 -1.36
CA SER A 20 -15.56 -37.42 -2.53
C SER A 20 -14.65 -36.55 -3.39
N SER A 21 -14.38 -37.07 -4.59
CA SER A 21 -13.61 -36.46 -5.66
C SER A 21 -14.53 -35.72 -6.63
N SER A 22 -14.23 -34.46 -6.94
CA SER A 22 -14.68 -33.72 -8.14
C SER A 22 -13.90 -32.40 -8.27
N PRO A 23 -13.73 -31.84 -9.48
CA PRO A 23 -12.40 -31.66 -10.05
C PRO A 23 -11.87 -30.21 -10.05
N PHE A 24 -10.55 -30.08 -9.84
CA PHE A 24 -9.80 -28.87 -10.17
C PHE A 24 -9.30 -28.92 -11.63
N PRO A 25 -9.21 -27.78 -12.34
CA PRO A 25 -8.72 -27.75 -13.72
C PRO A 25 -7.23 -28.03 -13.82
N VAL A 26 -6.88 -28.87 -14.80
CA VAL A 26 -5.53 -29.35 -15.14
C VAL A 26 -4.64 -28.20 -15.65
N ILE A 27 -3.51 -27.98 -14.97
CA ILE A 27 -2.39 -27.14 -15.45
C ILE A 27 -1.45 -28.06 -16.25
N LYS A 28 -1.29 -27.76 -17.54
CA LYS A 28 -0.35 -28.45 -18.44
C LYS A 28 1.07 -27.96 -18.17
N THR A 29 1.97 -28.90 -17.87
CA THR A 29 3.42 -28.71 -17.78
C THR A 29 4.06 -28.57 -19.18
N PRO A 30 5.06 -27.69 -19.38
CA PRO A 30 5.83 -27.65 -20.62
C PRO A 30 6.85 -28.80 -20.68
N GLY A 31 6.88 -29.48 -21.83
CA GLY A 31 7.76 -30.61 -22.11
C GLY A 31 9.24 -30.24 -22.23
N GLN A 32 10.07 -31.16 -21.73
CA GLN A 32 11.49 -31.28 -22.07
C GLN A 32 11.63 -31.69 -23.54
N CYS A 33 12.45 -30.98 -24.30
CA CYS A 33 12.98 -31.49 -25.57
C CYS A 33 14.47 -31.76 -25.41
N ASN A 34 14.80 -33.04 -25.46
CA ASN A 34 16.14 -33.59 -25.57
C ASN A 34 16.76 -33.19 -26.93
N SER A 35 18.05 -32.86 -26.87
CA SER A 35 18.95 -32.59 -27.98
C SER A 35 19.12 -33.76 -28.95
N PRO A 36 19.25 -33.52 -30.26
CA PRO A 36 19.90 -34.45 -31.19
C PRO A 36 21.32 -34.03 -31.56
N LEU A 37 22.10 -35.07 -31.84
CA LEU A 37 23.53 -35.13 -32.14
C LEU A 37 23.96 -34.43 -33.44
N LYS A 38 25.25 -34.09 -33.47
CA LYS A 38 26.02 -33.49 -34.56
C LYS A 38 26.60 -34.58 -35.47
N MET A 39 26.57 -34.38 -36.79
CA MET A 39 27.48 -35.01 -37.76
C MET A 39 28.07 -33.92 -38.66
N GLU A 40 29.34 -34.10 -39.01
CA GLU A 40 30.23 -33.20 -39.78
C GLU A 40 29.86 -33.20 -41.29
N ALA A 41 30.38 -32.36 -42.20
CA ALA A 41 31.61 -31.60 -42.30
C ALA A 41 31.51 -30.50 -43.39
N ASP A 42 32.47 -29.57 -43.34
CA ASP A 42 33.30 -29.09 -44.45
C ASP A 42 33.19 -27.65 -45.00
N SER A 43 34.40 -27.11 -45.16
CA SER A 43 34.90 -26.04 -46.01
C SER A 43 34.70 -24.56 -45.66
N ASP A 44 35.86 -23.88 -45.76
CA ASP A 44 36.21 -22.49 -45.49
C ASP A 44 35.42 -21.45 -46.32
N GLU A 45 35.24 -20.25 -45.75
CA GLU A 45 35.89 -19.03 -46.28
C GLU A 45 35.57 -17.78 -45.42
N ASN A 46 36.59 -16.93 -45.26
CA ASN A 46 36.55 -15.61 -44.62
C ASN A 46 35.79 -14.61 -45.50
N ILE A 47 34.92 -13.76 -44.91
CA ILE A 47 34.80 -12.33 -45.22
C ILE A 47 33.94 -11.63 -44.15
N SER A 48 34.44 -10.45 -43.77
CA SER A 48 33.89 -9.44 -42.85
C SER A 48 32.45 -9.01 -43.15
N ASP A 49 31.57 -8.99 -42.15
CA ASP A 49 30.38 -8.13 -42.15
C ASP A 49 29.76 -7.99 -40.74
N LEU A 50 29.67 -6.74 -40.25
CA LEU A 50 28.84 -6.38 -39.09
C LEU A 50 27.36 -6.53 -39.45
N LYS A 51 26.73 -7.66 -39.11
CA LYS A 51 25.28 -7.84 -39.29
C LYS A 51 24.51 -7.20 -38.14
N THR A 52 23.92 -6.04 -38.43
CA THR A 52 22.86 -5.46 -37.60
C THR A 52 21.53 -6.00 -38.11
N SER A 53 20.81 -6.79 -37.31
CA SER A 53 19.46 -7.25 -37.66
C SER A 53 18.42 -6.63 -36.72
N SER A 54 17.38 -6.05 -37.32
CA SER A 54 16.20 -5.57 -36.60
C SER A 54 15.24 -6.74 -36.38
N ILE A 55 14.91 -7.02 -35.13
CA ILE A 55 13.78 -7.87 -34.77
C ILE A 55 12.66 -6.91 -34.36
N GLY A 56 11.48 -7.01 -34.98
CA GLY A 56 10.41 -6.01 -34.96
C GLY A 56 10.26 -5.15 -33.70
N GLY A 57 10.16 -3.83 -33.92
CA GLY A 57 10.21 -2.77 -32.90
C GLY A 57 11.58 -2.09 -32.81
N ASP A 58 11.71 -1.04 -31.97
CA ASP A 58 12.93 -0.24 -31.74
C ASP A 58 14.04 -1.00 -30.97
N ILE A 59 14.23 -2.29 -31.25
CA ILE A 59 15.21 -3.15 -30.57
C ILE A 59 16.27 -3.56 -31.59
N THR A 60 17.53 -3.20 -31.30
CA THR A 60 18.67 -3.55 -32.15
C THR A 60 19.54 -4.58 -31.42
N LEU A 61 19.83 -5.70 -32.09
CA LEU A 61 20.80 -6.68 -31.64
C LEU A 61 22.20 -6.29 -32.14
N LYS A 62 23.11 -6.02 -31.21
CA LYS A 62 24.54 -5.86 -31.51
C LYS A 62 25.27 -7.11 -31.05
N GLN A 63 25.91 -7.81 -31.99
CA GLN A 63 26.78 -8.95 -31.70
C GLN A 63 28.24 -8.54 -31.91
N GLU A 64 29.04 -8.55 -30.83
CA GLU A 64 30.49 -8.46 -30.89
C GLU A 64 31.08 -9.87 -30.69
N PRO A 65 32.15 -10.25 -31.42
CA PRO A 65 32.79 -11.56 -31.24
C PRO A 65 33.27 -11.73 -29.78
N GLY A 66 32.81 -12.80 -29.12
CA GLY A 66 33.26 -13.18 -27.76
C GLY A 66 32.46 -12.59 -26.59
N LYS A 67 31.34 -11.86 -26.82
CA LYS A 67 30.44 -11.40 -25.75
C LYS A 67 29.00 -11.89 -25.95
N PRO A 68 28.25 -12.15 -24.87
CA PRO A 68 26.83 -12.48 -24.98
C PRO A 68 26.05 -11.31 -25.60
N PRO A 69 25.04 -11.58 -26.46
CA PRO A 69 24.30 -10.56 -27.17
C PRO A 69 23.55 -9.64 -26.20
N LYS A 70 23.76 -8.33 -26.33
CA LYS A 70 23.05 -7.31 -25.54
C LYS A 70 21.88 -6.77 -26.36
N LEU A 71 20.67 -6.91 -25.81
CA LEU A 71 19.48 -6.24 -26.32
C LEU A 71 19.55 -4.76 -25.90
N ALA A 72 19.72 -3.86 -26.87
CA ALA A 72 19.59 -2.44 -26.65
C ALA A 72 18.21 -1.99 -27.14
N ARG A 73 17.38 -1.46 -26.24
CA ARG A 73 16.18 -0.69 -26.62
C ARG A 73 16.64 0.70 -27.07
N SER A 74 16.34 1.05 -28.32
CA SER A 74 16.44 2.41 -28.80
C SER A 74 15.24 3.21 -28.26
N SER A 75 15.53 4.28 -27.52
CA SER A 75 14.58 5.24 -26.95
C SER A 75 13.61 4.70 -25.87
N SER A 76 14.01 4.87 -24.61
CA SER A 76 13.02 5.19 -23.58
C SER A 76 12.42 6.54 -23.99
N GLN A 77 11.20 6.56 -24.53
CA GLN A 77 10.45 7.80 -24.68
C GLN A 77 10.44 8.46 -23.29
N LYS A 78 11.16 9.58 -23.17
CA LYS A 78 11.17 10.39 -21.94
C LYS A 78 9.71 10.76 -21.69
N VAL A 79 9.10 10.18 -20.66
CA VAL A 79 7.73 10.52 -20.27
C VAL A 79 7.77 12.01 -19.96
N ILE A 80 7.22 12.81 -20.86
CA ILE A 80 7.14 14.26 -20.69
C ILE A 80 6.17 14.48 -19.54
N ALA A 81 6.70 14.91 -18.38
CA ALA A 81 5.89 15.25 -17.23
C ALA A 81 4.94 16.37 -17.63
N ARG A 82 3.64 16.06 -17.72
CA ARG A 82 2.62 17.09 -17.91
C ARG A 82 2.61 17.97 -16.66
N PRO A 83 2.42 19.29 -16.81
CA PRO A 83 2.28 20.15 -15.65
C PRO A 83 1.12 19.65 -14.76
N PRO A 84 1.27 19.74 -13.43
CA PRO A 84 0.25 19.26 -12.52
C PRO A 84 -1.06 20.02 -12.73
N GLN A 85 -2.18 19.30 -12.63
CA GLN A 85 -3.50 19.91 -12.74
C GLN A 85 -3.88 20.56 -11.41
N LEU A 86 -4.15 21.86 -11.46
CA LEU A 86 -4.58 22.63 -10.29
C LEU A 86 -6.11 22.74 -10.24
N PHE A 87 -6.65 22.60 -9.04
CA PHE A 87 -8.06 22.68 -8.70
C PHE A 87 -8.37 23.86 -7.78
N SER A 88 -7.53 24.89 -7.77
CA SER A 88 -7.69 26.11 -6.95
C SER A 88 -9.01 26.86 -7.20
N HIS A 89 -9.60 26.71 -8.39
CA HIS A 89 -10.89 27.31 -8.75
C HIS A 89 -12.10 26.63 -8.11
N LEU A 90 -11.97 25.41 -7.58
CA LEU A 90 -13.07 24.71 -6.93
C LEU A 90 -13.24 25.20 -5.48
N PRO A 91 -14.47 25.43 -5.01
CA PRO A 91 -14.73 25.87 -3.65
C PRO A 91 -14.48 24.74 -2.64
N ASP A 92 -14.20 25.15 -1.40
CA ASP A 92 -14.18 24.26 -0.24
C ASP A 92 -15.55 23.59 -0.06
N SER A 93 -15.56 22.28 0.06
CA SER A 93 -16.72 21.41 0.26
C SER A 93 -16.60 20.53 1.52
N VAL A 94 -15.73 20.87 2.48
CA VAL A 94 -15.47 20.10 3.70
C VAL A 94 -16.75 19.89 4.53
N ASN A 95 -17.59 20.91 4.66
CA ASN A 95 -18.83 20.81 5.45
C ASN A 95 -19.83 19.84 4.81
N GLU A 96 -20.09 19.97 3.50
CA GLU A 96 -20.95 19.04 2.73
C GLU A 96 -20.39 17.61 2.81
N ALA A 97 -19.08 17.45 2.72
CA ALA A 97 -18.43 16.16 2.76
C ALA A 97 -18.56 15.49 4.15
N ARG A 98 -18.42 16.26 5.24
CA ARG A 98 -18.55 15.78 6.63
C ARG A 98 -19.97 15.35 6.98
N GLU A 99 -21.00 15.81 6.28
CA GLU A 99 -22.37 15.33 6.50
C GLU A 99 -22.56 13.87 6.06
N THR A 100 -21.66 13.35 5.21
CA THR A 100 -21.77 11.99 4.65
C THR A 100 -21.24 10.87 5.56
N PHE A 101 -20.48 11.21 6.62
CA PHE A 101 -19.84 10.24 7.52
C PHE A 101 -19.57 10.83 8.91
N GLU A 102 -19.35 9.98 9.90
CA GLU A 102 -18.97 10.41 11.25
C GLU A 102 -17.46 10.70 11.32
N VAL A 103 -17.10 11.93 11.68
CA VAL A 103 -15.68 12.30 11.86
C VAL A 103 -15.15 11.70 13.16
N ILE A 104 -14.07 10.93 13.05
CA ILE A 104 -13.36 10.35 14.20
C ILE A 104 -11.91 10.83 14.20
N SER A 105 -11.33 10.93 15.39
CA SER A 105 -9.97 11.45 15.57
C SER A 105 -8.90 10.36 15.47
N ASP A 106 -9.26 9.11 15.73
CA ASP A 106 -8.35 7.96 15.84
C ASP A 106 -9.06 6.71 15.31
N CYS A 107 -8.29 5.71 14.89
CA CYS A 107 -8.85 4.43 14.42
C CYS A 107 -9.63 3.72 15.53
N ILE A 108 -10.82 3.21 15.19
CA ILE A 108 -11.64 2.41 16.10
C ILE A 108 -11.37 0.94 15.82
N TYR A 109 -10.68 0.27 16.73
CA TYR A 109 -10.32 -1.14 16.55
C TYR A 109 -11.43 -2.06 17.04
N GLY A 110 -11.90 -2.98 16.19
CA GLY A 110 -12.94 -3.94 16.54
C GLY A 110 -12.55 -4.93 17.64
N SER A 111 -11.25 -5.14 17.86
CA SER A 111 -10.69 -5.94 18.97
C SER A 111 -9.38 -5.33 19.44
N LYS A 112 -9.02 -5.54 20.72
CA LYS A 112 -7.76 -5.05 21.31
C LYS A 112 -6.53 -5.53 20.54
N TYR A 113 -6.58 -6.73 19.96
CA TYR A 113 -5.46 -7.35 19.25
C TYR A 113 -5.32 -6.88 17.80
N MET A 114 -6.33 -6.20 17.22
CA MET A 114 -6.24 -5.75 15.84
C MET A 114 -5.21 -4.65 15.67
N GLY A 115 -4.43 -4.74 14.59
CA GLY A 115 -3.32 -3.82 14.30
C GLY A 115 -2.29 -3.78 15.41
N HIS A 116 -2.21 -4.78 16.29
CA HIS A 116 -1.23 -4.81 17.36
C HIS A 116 0.16 -5.06 16.80
N THR A 117 1.13 -4.30 17.29
CA THR A 117 2.56 -4.43 16.95
C THR A 117 3.38 -4.54 18.22
N GLU A 118 4.61 -5.03 18.10
CA GLU A 118 5.56 -4.96 19.20
C GLU A 118 5.91 -3.50 19.51
N HIS A 119 6.37 -3.26 20.73
CA HIS A 119 6.70 -1.92 21.19
C HIS A 119 7.86 -1.34 20.39
N ALA A 120 7.82 -0.02 20.15
CA ALA A 120 8.92 0.70 19.56
C ALA A 120 10.17 0.57 20.44
N MET A 121 11.33 0.33 19.84
CA MET A 121 12.60 0.46 20.56
C MET A 121 12.90 1.94 20.81
N GLU A 122 13.64 2.24 21.86
CA GLU A 122 14.20 3.58 22.04
C GLU A 122 15.21 3.86 20.92
N CYS A 123 15.19 5.07 20.36
CA CYS A 123 16.18 5.46 19.36
C CYS A 123 17.48 5.94 20.02
N ASP A 124 18.60 5.76 19.33
CA ASP A 124 19.92 6.22 19.77
C ASP A 124 20.22 7.70 19.41
N CYS A 125 19.20 8.46 19.00
CA CYS A 125 19.36 9.86 18.60
C CYS A 125 19.51 10.78 19.81
N SER A 126 20.18 11.91 19.60
CA SER A 126 20.34 13.00 20.57
C SER A 126 19.58 14.25 20.08
N GLU A 127 19.38 15.21 20.97
CA GLU A 127 18.80 16.50 20.61
C GLU A 127 19.70 17.29 19.64
N GLU A 128 19.11 17.93 18.63
CA GLU A 128 19.81 18.68 17.58
C GLU A 128 19.18 20.07 17.41
N TRP A 129 19.62 21.05 18.20
CA TRP A 129 18.99 22.37 18.24
C TRP A 129 19.62 23.37 17.26
N ASP A 130 18.80 23.95 16.37
CA ASP A 130 19.13 25.18 15.62
C ASP A 130 18.54 26.40 16.33
N GLY A 131 18.99 26.61 17.57
CA GLY A 131 18.53 27.69 18.46
C GLY A 131 17.12 27.49 19.02
N LYS A 132 16.09 27.49 18.15
CA LYS A 132 14.67 27.37 18.55
C LYS A 132 14.01 26.06 18.16
N ILE A 133 14.55 25.37 17.14
CA ILE A 133 13.93 24.16 16.60
C ILE A 133 14.88 23.00 16.86
N ASN A 134 14.34 21.94 17.47
CA ASN A 134 15.02 20.66 17.58
C ASN A 134 14.76 19.86 16.29
N HIS A 135 15.84 19.50 15.59
CA HIS A 135 15.82 18.71 14.36
C HIS A 135 16.00 17.21 14.62
N ALA A 136 16.08 16.80 15.88
CA ALA A 136 16.25 15.41 16.26
C ALA A 136 15.11 14.53 15.73
N CYS A 137 15.51 13.37 15.21
CA CYS A 137 14.61 12.44 14.52
C CYS A 137 13.78 13.09 13.41
N GLY A 138 14.27 14.14 12.74
CA GLY A 138 13.63 14.79 11.59
C GLY A 138 13.60 13.95 10.32
N GLU A 139 12.98 14.45 9.25
CA GLU A 139 12.82 13.70 7.98
C GLU A 139 14.16 13.30 7.34
N ASP A 140 15.18 14.15 7.45
CA ASP A 140 16.53 13.92 6.92
C ASP A 140 17.50 13.30 7.94
N SER A 141 17.00 12.79 9.08
CA SER A 141 17.84 12.20 10.13
C SER A 141 18.09 10.70 9.94
N ASP A 142 19.21 10.20 10.48
CA ASP A 142 19.54 8.77 10.54
C ASP A 142 18.85 8.03 11.69
N CYS A 143 17.68 8.52 12.15
CA CYS A 143 16.93 7.90 13.24
C CYS A 143 16.44 6.51 12.85
N ILE A 144 16.89 5.48 13.59
CA ILE A 144 16.53 4.08 13.35
C ILE A 144 15.00 3.85 13.38
N ASN A 145 14.30 4.48 14.31
CA ASN A 145 12.84 4.37 14.41
C ASN A 145 12.17 4.93 13.14
N ARG A 146 12.54 6.14 12.72
CA ARG A 146 12.02 6.74 11.50
C ARG A 146 12.34 5.90 10.26
N ALA A 147 13.59 5.45 10.12
CA ALA A 147 14.04 4.62 9.00
C ALA A 147 13.27 3.29 8.91
N THR A 148 12.80 2.77 10.05
CA THR A 148 12.02 1.53 10.15
C THR A 148 10.50 1.75 10.23
N ARG A 149 10.02 2.97 9.99
CA ARG A 149 8.58 3.36 10.05
C ARG A 149 7.95 3.15 11.42
N ILE A 150 8.70 3.46 12.45
CA ILE A 150 8.29 3.42 13.85
C ILE A 150 8.34 4.85 14.37
N GLU A 151 7.27 5.33 15.00
CA GLU A 151 7.30 6.60 15.72
C GLU A 151 8.05 6.48 17.04
N CYS A 152 8.77 7.55 17.38
CA CYS A 152 9.32 7.70 18.72
C CYS A 152 8.17 7.94 19.72
N LEU A 153 8.35 7.52 20.96
CA LEU A 153 7.40 7.77 22.04
C LEU A 153 7.71 9.10 22.75
N ASN A 154 6.77 9.55 23.58
CA ASN A 154 6.87 10.83 24.29
C ASN A 154 8.05 10.91 25.28
N ASP A 155 8.61 9.78 25.69
CA ASP A 155 9.76 9.64 26.59
C ASP A 155 11.08 9.40 25.83
N CYS A 156 11.12 9.67 24.52
CA CYS A 156 12.32 9.62 23.71
C CYS A 156 13.46 10.49 24.27
N SER A 157 14.69 9.97 24.20
CA SER A 157 15.93 10.65 24.60
C SER A 157 16.20 11.97 23.88
N CYS A 158 15.54 12.21 22.74
CA CYS A 158 15.59 13.48 21.99
C CYS A 158 14.67 14.58 22.56
N GLY A 159 14.09 14.35 23.74
CA GLY A 159 13.22 15.31 24.40
C GLY A 159 11.82 15.41 23.80
N GLN A 160 11.05 16.37 24.31
CA GLN A 160 9.66 16.60 23.93
C GLN A 160 9.52 17.25 22.55
N ASP A 161 10.60 17.63 21.87
CA ASP A 161 10.56 18.25 20.53
C ASP A 161 11.04 17.29 19.43
N CYS A 162 11.14 15.99 19.73
CA CYS A 162 11.40 14.95 18.74
C CYS A 162 10.43 15.03 17.56
N GLN A 163 10.96 15.16 16.34
CA GLN A 163 10.14 15.35 15.14
C GLN A 163 9.48 14.05 14.63
N ASN A 164 9.83 12.89 15.20
CA ASN A 164 9.27 11.58 14.82
C ASN A 164 8.05 11.18 15.67
N GLN A 165 7.12 12.13 15.86
CA GLN A 165 5.89 11.99 16.66
C GLN A 165 4.66 12.59 15.93
N ARG A 166 4.72 12.66 14.60
CA ARG A 166 3.80 13.33 13.68
C ARG A 166 2.36 12.79 13.76
N PHE A 167 2.20 11.47 13.86
CA PHE A 167 0.89 10.80 14.00
C PHE A 167 0.29 11.07 15.38
N GLN A 168 1.08 10.89 16.45
CA GLN A 168 0.63 11.15 17.82
C GLN A 168 0.17 12.60 18.01
N ARG A 169 0.87 13.55 17.40
CA ARG A 169 0.58 14.99 17.46
C ARG A 169 -0.41 15.49 16.40
N LYS A 170 -0.79 14.63 15.45
CA LYS A 170 -1.71 14.95 14.35
C LYS A 170 -1.24 16.15 13.53
N GLU A 171 0.06 16.17 13.23
CA GLU A 171 0.73 17.19 12.40
C GLU A 171 0.39 16.99 10.92
N TYR A 172 -0.88 17.16 10.58
CA TYR A 172 -1.40 16.99 9.22
C TYR A 172 -1.11 18.22 8.35
N ALA A 173 -0.91 17.99 7.05
CA ALA A 173 -0.78 19.05 6.06
C ALA A 173 -2.09 19.82 5.90
N ASN A 174 -1.99 21.08 5.45
CA ASN A 174 -3.16 21.91 5.18
C ASN A 174 -3.87 21.44 3.91
N VAL A 175 -5.06 20.86 4.08
CA VAL A 175 -5.83 20.24 2.99
C VAL A 175 -7.30 20.65 3.08
N THR A 176 -7.98 20.66 1.93
CA THR A 176 -9.42 20.86 1.84
C THR A 176 -10.08 19.80 0.96
N VAL A 177 -11.40 19.70 1.03
CA VAL A 177 -12.20 18.80 0.20
C VAL A 177 -12.83 19.60 -0.94
N ILE A 178 -12.71 19.09 -2.16
CA ILE A 178 -13.27 19.70 -3.38
C ILE A 178 -14.26 18.75 -4.04
N LYS A 179 -15.31 19.28 -4.67
CA LYS A 179 -16.26 18.50 -5.47
C LYS A 179 -15.78 18.40 -6.91
N THR A 180 -15.36 17.22 -7.32
CA THR A 180 -14.90 16.94 -8.69
C THR A 180 -16.08 16.59 -9.61
N ALA A 181 -15.92 16.81 -10.91
CA ALA A 181 -17.00 16.60 -11.88
C ALA A 181 -17.46 15.13 -12.03
N LYS A 182 -16.57 14.15 -11.79
CA LYS A 182 -16.83 12.72 -12.08
C LYS A 182 -16.54 11.77 -10.93
N LYS A 183 -15.63 12.13 -10.01
CA LYS A 183 -15.15 11.23 -8.95
C LYS A 183 -15.89 11.43 -7.62
N GLY A 184 -16.81 12.39 -7.56
CA GLY A 184 -17.37 12.87 -6.30
C GLY A 184 -16.38 13.81 -5.62
N PHE A 185 -16.14 13.63 -4.33
CA PHE A 185 -15.18 14.45 -3.60
C PHE A 185 -13.72 14.06 -3.88
N GLY A 186 -12.81 15.03 -3.77
CA GLY A 186 -11.37 14.87 -3.83
C GLY A 186 -10.70 15.67 -2.71
N LEU A 187 -9.49 15.28 -2.33
CA LEU A 187 -8.68 16.04 -1.37
C LEU A 187 -7.68 16.93 -2.12
N ARG A 188 -7.56 18.19 -1.73
CA ARG A 188 -6.68 19.19 -2.36
C ARG A 188 -5.70 19.77 -1.33
N ALA A 189 -4.46 20.02 -1.74
CA ALA A 189 -3.49 20.74 -0.92
C ALA A 189 -3.79 22.26 -0.89
N GLU A 190 -3.79 22.88 0.28
CA GLU A 190 -3.94 24.34 0.45
C GLU A 190 -2.59 25.06 0.64
N SER A 191 -1.53 24.31 0.90
CA SER A 191 -0.15 24.78 0.95
C SER A 191 0.74 23.87 0.13
N ASP A 192 1.92 24.36 -0.24
CA ASP A 192 2.93 23.51 -0.85
C ASP A 192 3.36 22.40 0.13
N ILE A 193 3.54 21.19 -0.40
CA ILE A 193 3.92 19.99 0.36
C ILE A 193 5.25 19.48 -0.18
N GLN A 194 6.22 19.28 0.70
CA GLN A 194 7.54 18.78 0.35
C GLN A 194 7.50 17.27 0.04
N PRO A 195 8.43 16.75 -0.78
CA PRO A 195 8.58 15.30 -0.97
C PRO A 195 8.69 14.56 0.38
N HIS A 196 8.09 13.38 0.48
CA HIS A 196 8.09 12.51 1.67
C HIS A 196 7.41 13.07 2.93
N GLN A 197 6.89 14.30 2.87
CA GLN A 197 6.18 14.92 3.96
C GLN A 197 4.92 14.12 4.33
N PHE A 198 4.65 14.00 5.62
CA PHE A 198 3.40 13.45 6.14
C PHE A 198 2.22 14.38 5.82
N ILE A 199 1.20 13.83 5.15
CA ILE A 199 0.04 14.60 4.71
C ILE A 199 -1.13 14.41 5.67
N TYR A 200 -1.57 13.16 5.86
CA TYR A 200 -2.74 12.84 6.67
C TYR A 200 -2.73 11.37 7.06
N GLU A 201 -3.33 11.03 8.20
CA GLU A 201 -3.56 9.64 8.59
C GLU A 201 -4.83 9.10 7.92
N TYR A 202 -4.81 7.87 7.40
CA TYR A 202 -6.01 7.21 6.90
C TYR A 202 -6.75 6.51 8.05
N ILE A 203 -7.79 7.17 8.56
CA ILE A 203 -8.51 6.75 9.78
C ILE A 203 -9.87 6.14 9.43
N GLY A 204 -10.21 5.05 10.11
CA GLY A 204 -11.51 4.39 10.03
C GLY A 204 -11.72 3.35 11.12
N GLU A 205 -12.68 2.47 10.91
CA GLU A 205 -12.88 1.30 11.76
C GLU A 205 -11.97 0.15 11.30
N VAL A 206 -11.14 -0.39 12.19
CA VAL A 206 -10.29 -1.55 11.90
C VAL A 206 -11.09 -2.82 12.16
N ILE A 207 -11.30 -3.60 11.10
CA ILE A 207 -12.16 -4.78 11.08
C ILE A 207 -11.43 -6.00 10.53
N ASN A 208 -11.85 -7.20 10.96
CA ASN A 208 -11.35 -8.44 10.38
C ASN A 208 -11.99 -8.75 9.02
N GLU A 209 -11.43 -9.74 8.33
CA GLU A 209 -11.90 -10.21 7.04
C GLU A 209 -13.38 -10.64 7.02
N ALA A 210 -13.87 -11.30 8.08
CA ALA A 210 -15.28 -11.71 8.16
C ALA A 210 -16.23 -10.50 8.18
N ASN A 211 -15.88 -9.48 8.97
CA ASN A 211 -16.62 -8.22 9.04
C ASN A 211 -16.51 -7.44 7.72
N PHE A 212 -15.34 -7.42 7.09
CA PHE A 212 -15.12 -6.82 5.78
C PHE A 212 -16.06 -7.41 4.72
N ARG A 213 -16.07 -8.75 4.56
CA ARG A 213 -16.95 -9.44 3.59
C ARG A 213 -18.43 -9.16 3.85
N ARG A 214 -18.83 -9.15 5.12
CA ARG A 214 -20.21 -8.84 5.53
C ARG A 214 -20.58 -7.39 5.20
N ARG A 215 -19.71 -6.41 5.52
CA ARG A 215 -19.94 -4.98 5.23
C ARG A 215 -19.97 -4.71 3.73
N MET A 216 -19.15 -5.39 2.93
CA MET A 216 -19.18 -5.28 1.47
C MET A 216 -20.55 -5.65 0.89
N ILE A 217 -21.13 -6.77 1.30
CA ILE A 217 -22.50 -7.18 0.88
C ILE A 217 -23.55 -6.20 1.40
N GLN A 218 -23.40 -5.73 2.63
CA GLN A 218 -24.33 -4.77 3.23
C GLN A 218 -24.32 -3.44 2.46
N TYR A 219 -23.15 -2.88 2.15
CA TYR A 219 -23.00 -1.60 1.46
C TYR A 219 -23.48 -1.66 0.01
N ASP A 220 -23.27 -2.79 -0.66
CA ASP A 220 -23.85 -3.05 -1.98
C ASP A 220 -25.39 -3.03 -1.93
N LYS A 221 -26.00 -3.70 -0.93
CA LYS A 221 -27.46 -3.69 -0.71
C LYS A 221 -28.00 -2.31 -0.32
N GLU A 222 -27.23 -1.51 0.41
CA GLU A 222 -27.55 -0.11 0.74
C GLU A 222 -27.39 0.83 -0.47
N GLY A 223 -26.81 0.37 -1.57
CA GLY A 223 -26.56 1.18 -2.76
C GLY A 223 -25.43 2.20 -2.61
N ILE A 224 -24.50 1.97 -1.66
CA ILE A 224 -23.33 2.83 -1.47
C ILE A 224 -22.38 2.63 -2.64
N LYS A 225 -22.14 3.69 -3.42
CA LYS A 225 -21.32 3.64 -4.63
C LYS A 225 -19.82 3.65 -4.36
N HIS A 226 -19.39 4.27 -3.26
CA HIS A 226 -17.98 4.47 -2.94
C HIS A 226 -17.59 3.61 -1.73
N PHE A 227 -16.63 2.72 -1.93
CA PHE A 227 -16.09 1.85 -0.89
C PHE A 227 -14.75 2.39 -0.39
N TYR A 228 -14.59 2.46 0.93
CA TYR A 228 -13.42 3.07 1.57
C TYR A 228 -12.65 2.07 2.43
N PHE A 229 -12.42 0.88 1.87
CA PHE A 229 -11.65 -0.19 2.51
C PHE A 229 -10.18 -0.13 2.09
N MET A 230 -9.27 -0.29 3.05
CA MET A 230 -7.84 -0.40 2.80
C MET A 230 -7.23 -1.49 3.68
N SER A 231 -6.30 -2.29 3.14
CA SER A 231 -5.68 -3.39 3.87
C SER A 231 -4.63 -2.87 4.86
N LEU A 232 -4.90 -3.00 6.17
CA LEU A 232 -3.95 -2.62 7.22
C LEU A 232 -2.88 -3.71 7.40
N ASN A 233 -3.32 -4.96 7.54
CA ASN A 233 -2.46 -6.13 7.70
C ASN A 233 -3.19 -7.36 7.13
N LYS A 234 -2.54 -8.52 7.10
CA LYS A 234 -3.15 -9.75 6.63
C LYS A 234 -4.42 -10.08 7.43
N GLY A 235 -5.57 -9.95 6.77
CA GLY A 235 -6.88 -10.21 7.38
C GLY A 235 -7.47 -9.05 8.19
N GLU A 236 -6.83 -7.88 8.18
CA GLU A 236 -7.27 -6.66 8.87
C GLU A 236 -7.41 -5.51 7.89
N PHE A 237 -8.55 -4.82 7.94
CA PHE A 237 -8.92 -3.77 7.00
C PHE A 237 -9.35 -2.52 7.76
N VAL A 238 -8.96 -1.34 7.29
CA VAL A 238 -9.54 -0.07 7.72
C VAL A 238 -10.72 0.25 6.83
N ASP A 239 -11.88 0.45 7.43
CA ASP A 239 -13.12 0.88 6.78
C ASP A 239 -13.44 2.33 7.16
N ALA A 240 -13.25 3.24 6.21
CA ALA A 240 -13.57 4.66 6.39
C ALA A 240 -14.95 5.04 5.80
N THR A 241 -15.82 4.06 5.51
CA THR A 241 -17.07 4.29 4.77
C THR A 241 -18.06 5.10 5.58
N LYS A 242 -18.31 4.70 6.84
CA LYS A 242 -19.29 5.35 7.73
C LYS A 242 -18.62 6.23 8.79
N LYS A 243 -17.40 5.89 9.23
CA LYS A 243 -16.62 6.66 10.21
C LYS A 243 -15.20 6.84 9.70
N GLY A 244 -14.66 8.05 9.74
CA GLY A 244 -13.29 8.29 9.27
C GLY A 244 -12.88 9.75 9.39
N ASN A 245 -11.97 10.18 8.52
CA ASN A 245 -11.52 11.58 8.43
C ASN A 245 -11.42 12.02 6.95
N LEU A 246 -10.81 13.19 6.70
CA LEU A 246 -10.70 13.75 5.36
C LEU A 246 -9.86 12.91 4.39
N ALA A 247 -8.94 12.07 4.88
CA ALA A 247 -8.07 11.23 4.05
C ALA A 247 -8.85 10.26 3.15
N ARG A 248 -10.09 9.90 3.52
CA ARG A 248 -10.98 9.06 2.70
C ARG A 248 -11.27 9.65 1.32
N PHE A 249 -11.07 10.96 1.12
CA PHE A 249 -11.33 11.65 -0.15
C PHE A 249 -10.11 11.69 -1.10
N CYS A 250 -8.96 11.15 -0.69
CA CYS A 250 -7.84 10.96 -1.60
C CYS A 250 -8.21 9.95 -2.68
N ASN A 251 -8.21 10.39 -3.94
CA ASN A 251 -8.67 9.58 -5.06
C ASN A 251 -7.56 8.68 -5.65
N HIS A 252 -7.97 7.74 -6.49
CA HIS A 252 -7.04 6.91 -7.27
C HIS A 252 -6.40 7.68 -8.44
N SER A 253 -5.10 7.48 -8.66
CA SER A 253 -4.42 7.79 -9.91
C SER A 253 -3.40 6.70 -10.28
N CYS A 254 -3.23 6.44 -11.59
CA CYS A 254 -2.14 5.60 -12.12
C CYS A 254 -0.79 6.34 -12.17
N ASN A 255 -0.81 7.67 -12.09
CA ASN A 255 0.37 8.53 -11.92
C ASN A 255 0.16 9.36 -10.65
N PRO A 256 0.31 8.75 -9.46
CA PRO A 256 -0.01 9.41 -8.20
C PRO A 256 1.04 10.48 -7.82
N ASN A 257 0.66 11.38 -6.93
CA ASN A 257 1.56 12.31 -6.26
C ASN A 257 1.73 11.99 -4.76
N CYS A 258 0.96 11.03 -4.25
CA CYS A 258 1.03 10.54 -2.89
C CYS A 258 1.19 9.01 -2.86
N TYR A 259 1.71 8.48 -1.77
CA TYR A 259 1.69 7.05 -1.45
C TYR A 259 1.13 6.83 -0.03
N VAL A 260 0.72 5.59 0.23
CA VAL A 260 0.30 5.17 1.57
C VAL A 260 1.40 4.31 2.15
N ASP A 261 1.74 4.56 3.41
CA ASP A 261 2.72 3.77 4.14
C ASP A 261 2.22 3.40 5.54
N LYS A 262 2.69 2.25 6.04
CA LYS A 262 2.26 1.69 7.33
C LYS A 262 3.29 2.03 8.40
N TRP A 263 2.83 2.63 9.49
CA TRP A 263 3.66 3.09 10.59
C TRP A 263 3.27 2.43 11.89
N VAL A 264 4.26 2.03 12.68
CA VAL A 264 4.07 1.61 14.06
C VAL A 264 4.03 2.85 14.93
N VAL A 265 2.90 3.06 15.62
CA VAL A 265 2.67 4.21 16.50
C VAL A 265 2.21 3.68 17.85
N GLY A 266 3.13 3.64 18.81
CA GLY A 266 2.94 2.88 20.05
C GLY A 266 2.84 1.39 19.76
N GLU A 267 1.79 0.75 20.25
CA GLU A 267 1.51 -0.68 20.03
C GLU A 267 0.57 -0.93 18.84
N LYS A 268 0.40 0.08 17.97
CA LYS A 268 -0.59 0.05 16.88
C LYS A 268 0.02 0.34 15.52
N LEU A 269 -0.30 -0.50 14.55
CA LEU A 269 -0.11 -0.22 13.14
C LEU A 269 -1.17 0.80 12.68
N ARG A 270 -0.70 1.86 12.03
CA ARG A 270 -1.49 2.95 11.45
C ARG A 270 -1.09 3.16 9.98
N MET A 271 -1.94 3.84 9.21
CA MET A 271 -1.66 4.15 7.81
C MET A 271 -1.56 5.65 7.62
N GLY A 272 -0.43 6.11 7.10
CA GLY A 272 -0.21 7.50 6.71
C GLY A 272 -0.22 7.67 5.21
N ILE A 273 -0.68 8.83 4.76
CA ILE A 273 -0.53 9.31 3.39
C ILE A 273 0.65 10.26 3.38
N PHE A 274 1.57 10.04 2.44
CA PHE A 274 2.81 10.80 2.29
C PHE A 274 2.95 11.32 0.86
N ALA A 275 3.65 12.43 0.69
CA ALA A 275 3.94 12.98 -0.63
C ALA A 275 5.03 12.15 -1.32
N GLU A 276 4.79 11.72 -2.56
CA GLU A 276 5.80 11.02 -3.39
C GLU A 276 6.78 12.03 -4.02
N ARG A 277 6.30 13.25 -4.27
CA ARG A 277 7.05 14.35 -4.88
C ARG A 277 6.60 15.66 -4.25
N TYR A 278 7.25 16.75 -4.62
CA TYR A 278 6.74 18.08 -4.31
C TYR A 278 5.33 18.26 -4.92
N ILE A 279 4.40 18.74 -4.11
CA ILE A 279 3.01 19.00 -4.48
C ILE A 279 2.75 20.50 -4.30
N GLN A 280 2.35 21.15 -5.38
CA GLN A 280 2.00 22.56 -5.35
C GLN A 280 0.61 22.76 -4.71
N ALA A 281 0.44 23.86 -3.97
CA ALA A 281 -0.88 24.28 -3.50
C ALA A 281 -1.89 24.32 -4.66
N GLY A 282 -3.07 23.74 -4.43
CA GLY A 282 -4.14 23.59 -5.40
C GLY A 282 -4.15 22.25 -6.15
N GLU A 283 -3.11 21.42 -6.09
CA GLU A 283 -3.15 20.07 -6.66
C GLU A 283 -4.10 19.15 -5.89
N GLU A 284 -4.76 18.22 -6.60
CA GLU A 284 -5.49 17.11 -5.98
C GLU A 284 -4.51 16.04 -5.48
N LEU A 285 -4.71 15.58 -4.25
CA LEU A 285 -3.95 14.52 -3.61
C LEU A 285 -4.50 13.15 -4.03
N VAL A 286 -3.66 12.37 -4.69
CA VAL A 286 -4.03 11.08 -5.28
C VAL A 286 -2.95 10.04 -5.08
N PHE A 287 -3.36 8.81 -4.78
CA PHE A 287 -2.45 7.66 -4.62
C PHE A 287 -2.91 6.45 -5.44
N ASN A 288 -2.05 5.46 -5.60
CA ASN A 288 -2.41 4.22 -6.29
C ASN A 288 -3.14 3.28 -5.33
N TYR A 289 -4.40 2.91 -5.62
CA TYR A 289 -5.17 2.01 -4.76
C TYR A 289 -4.67 0.55 -4.80
N ASN A 290 -3.86 0.20 -5.79
CA ASN A 290 -3.37 -1.16 -5.98
C ASN A 290 -2.09 -1.48 -5.17
N VAL A 291 -1.73 -0.65 -4.18
CA VAL A 291 -0.53 -0.84 -3.35
C VAL A 291 -0.47 -2.19 -2.61
N ASP A 292 -1.59 -2.90 -2.50
CA ASP A 292 -1.69 -4.22 -1.84
C ASP A 292 -1.35 -5.44 -2.73
N ARG A 293 -0.85 -5.26 -3.98
CA ARG A 293 -0.47 -6.41 -4.82
C ARG A 293 0.91 -7.02 -4.54
N TYR A 294 1.76 -6.35 -3.77
CA TYR A 294 3.12 -6.80 -3.45
C TYR A 294 3.34 -6.78 -1.93
N GLY A 295 2.58 -7.63 -1.23
CA GLY A 295 2.87 -8.04 0.14
C GLY A 295 3.33 -9.49 0.15
#